data_AF-A0A957FYP9-F1
#
_entry.id   AF-A0A957FYP9-F1
#
_cell.length_a   1.000
_cell.length_b   1.000
_cell.length_c   1.000
_cell.angle_alpha   90.00
_cell.angle_beta   90.00
_cell.angle_gamma   90.00
#
_symmetry.space_group_name_H-M   'P 1'
#
loop_
_entity.id
_entity.type
_entity.pdbx_description
1 polymer ?
#
loop_
_entity_poly.entity_id
_entity_poly.type
_entity_poly.pdbx_seq_one_letter_code
_entity_poly.pdbx_strand_id
1 'polypeptide(L)'
;HDLGQLDKALDLFERAQTHFAERAIPDRLRIARWCVARCLRSIGRLDEALAGQRALEAEYAALDEGDGYVYEELGELLLLQGDTQAAAPYFGRAHAILSQDPWLQAQEPERLARLHTLAQS
;
A
#
# COMPACT_ATOMS: atom_id res chain seq x y z
N HIS A 1 1.42 20.95 15.09
CA HIS A 1 1.68 20.47 16.46
C HIS A 1 1.61 18.93 16.41
N ASP A 2 2.34 18.31 15.46
CA ASP A 2 1.97 16.98 14.93
C ASP A 2 3.04 15.91 15.12
N LEU A 3 4.29 16.30 15.42
CA LEU A 3 5.42 15.39 15.59
C LEU A 3 5.24 14.44 16.79
N GLY A 4 4.67 14.91 17.90
CA GLY A 4 4.54 14.13 19.14
C GLY A 4 3.45 13.05 19.14
N GLN A 5 2.57 13.01 18.13
CA GLN A 5 1.62 11.90 17.94
C GLN A 5 2.17 10.84 16.98
N LEU A 6 3.14 11.22 16.13
CA LEU A 6 3.74 10.37 15.11
C LEU A 6 4.82 9.44 15.68
N ASP A 7 5.65 9.93 16.62
CA ASP A 7 6.56 9.05 17.36
C ASP A 7 5.80 8.01 18.18
N LYS A 8 4.62 8.39 18.70
CA LYS A 8 3.72 7.45 19.39
C LYS A 8 3.10 6.46 18.43
N ALA A 9 2.75 6.85 17.21
CA ALA A 9 2.21 5.95 16.20
C ALA A 9 3.27 4.94 15.73
N LEU A 10 4.50 5.39 15.47
CA LEU A 10 5.65 4.54 15.16
C LEU A 10 6.02 3.62 16.33
N ASP A 11 6.08 4.12 17.56
CA ASP A 11 6.33 3.30 18.76
C ASP A 11 5.21 2.27 19.00
N LEU A 12 3.94 2.68 18.90
CA LEU A 12 2.79 1.76 18.92
C LEU A 12 2.91 0.71 17.81
N PHE A 13 3.46 1.09 16.67
CA PHE A 13 3.63 0.22 15.52
C PHE A 13 4.78 -0.77 15.71
N GLU A 14 5.96 -0.34 16.15
CA GLU A 14 7.09 -1.23 16.49
C GLU A 14 6.70 -2.23 17.59
N ARG A 15 5.92 -1.76 18.57
CA ARG A 15 5.37 -2.61 19.64
C ARG A 15 4.30 -3.57 19.13
N ALA A 16 3.44 -3.13 18.22
CA ALA A 16 2.47 -3.99 17.54
C ALA A 16 3.17 -5.01 16.63
N GLN A 17 4.23 -4.63 15.91
CA GLN A 17 5.03 -5.52 15.08
C GLN A 17 5.65 -6.62 15.93
N THR A 18 6.25 -6.27 17.07
CA THR A 18 6.79 -7.25 18.03
C THR A 18 5.68 -8.16 18.56
N HIS A 19 4.55 -7.59 19.01
CA HIS A 19 3.46 -8.35 19.61
C HIS A 19 2.70 -9.28 18.63
N PHE A 20 2.56 -8.88 17.36
CA PHE A 20 1.88 -9.67 16.34
C PHE A 20 2.82 -10.66 15.63
N ALA A 21 4.12 -10.35 15.53
CA ALA A 21 5.12 -11.33 15.12
C ALA A 21 5.19 -12.50 16.12
N GLU A 22 5.08 -12.22 17.42
CA GLU A 22 5.01 -13.24 18.48
C GLU A 22 3.72 -14.08 18.44
N ARG A 23 2.62 -13.57 17.84
CA ARG A 23 1.30 -14.24 17.82
C ARG A 23 0.91 -14.82 16.47
N ALA A 24 1.80 -14.79 15.47
CA ALA A 24 1.62 -15.41 14.16
C ALA A 24 0.25 -15.15 13.51
N ILE A 25 -0.18 -13.88 13.43
CA ILE A 25 -1.33 -13.46 12.59
C ILE A 25 -0.81 -12.57 11.45
N PRO A 26 -0.26 -13.16 10.37
CA PRO A 26 0.42 -12.43 9.32
C PRO A 26 -0.47 -11.38 8.63
N ASP A 27 -1.74 -11.68 8.40
CA ASP A 27 -2.64 -10.79 7.66
C ASP A 27 -2.93 -9.49 8.39
N ARG A 28 -3.10 -9.55 9.72
CA ARG A 28 -3.30 -8.34 10.54
C ARG A 28 -2.06 -7.46 10.56
N LEU A 29 -0.89 -8.08 10.57
CA LEU A 29 0.38 -7.37 10.52
C LEU A 29 0.56 -6.67 9.17
N ARG A 30 0.22 -7.32 8.06
CA ARG A 30 0.27 -6.71 6.73
C ARG A 30 -0.69 -5.52 6.59
N ILE A 31 -1.94 -5.67 7.02
CA ILE A 31 -2.92 -4.57 7.01
C ILE A 31 -2.40 -3.38 7.84
N ALA A 32 -1.85 -3.65 9.02
CA ALA A 32 -1.31 -2.59 9.86
C ALA A 32 -0.14 -1.87 9.15
N ARG A 33 0.77 -2.61 8.50
CA ARG A 33 1.92 -2.05 7.78
C ARG A 33 1.48 -1.21 6.59
N TRP A 34 0.47 -1.68 5.88
CA TRP A 34 -0.12 -0.96 4.76
C TRP A 34 -0.73 0.37 5.22
N CYS A 35 -1.48 0.37 6.33
CA CYS A 35 -2.03 1.60 6.92
C CYS A 35 -0.94 2.61 7.30
N VAL A 36 0.17 2.16 7.90
CA VAL A 36 1.28 3.05 8.25
C VAL A 36 1.94 3.64 7.01
N ALA A 37 2.24 2.82 6.01
CA ALA A 37 2.84 3.31 4.77
C ALA A 37 1.93 4.33 4.06
N ARG A 38 0.61 4.10 4.06
CA ARG A 38 -0.37 5.06 3.54
C ARG A 38 -0.40 6.37 4.35
N CYS A 39 -0.30 6.30 5.69
CA CYS A 39 -0.17 7.49 6.53
C CYS A 39 1.13 8.27 6.28
N LEU A 40 2.24 7.57 6.04
CA LEU A 40 3.51 8.19 5.69
C LEU A 40 3.43 8.94 4.36
N ARG A 41 2.69 8.38 3.38
CA ARG A 41 2.42 9.04 2.10
C ARG A 41 1.66 10.36 2.29
N SER A 42 0.59 10.37 3.09
CA SER A 42 -0.24 11.56 3.29
C SER A 42 0.46 12.69 4.03
N ILE A 43 1.54 12.42 4.77
CA ILE A 43 2.39 13.45 5.39
C ILE A 43 3.66 13.78 4.58
N GLY A 44 3.78 13.25 3.35
CA GLY A 44 4.89 13.54 2.45
C GLY A 44 6.20 12.80 2.73
N ARG A 45 6.21 11.81 3.63
CA ARG A 45 7.38 10.94 3.88
C ARG A 45 7.41 9.80 2.84
N LEU A 46 7.60 10.17 1.58
CA LEU A 46 7.41 9.28 0.44
C LEU A 46 8.39 8.11 0.43
N ASP A 47 9.66 8.32 0.77
CA ASP A 47 10.67 7.25 0.75
C ASP A 47 10.38 6.15 1.76
N GLU A 48 9.90 6.51 2.96
CA GLU A 48 9.54 5.56 4.00
C GLU A 48 8.23 4.83 3.70
N ALA A 49 7.26 5.55 3.14
CA ALA A 49 6.04 4.94 2.63
C ALA A 49 6.36 3.90 1.54
N LEU A 50 7.27 4.25 0.62
CA LEU A 50 7.70 3.36 -0.46
C LEU A 50 8.43 2.13 0.10
N ALA A 51 9.36 2.31 1.02
CA ALA A 51 10.04 1.19 1.68
C ALA A 51 9.05 0.24 2.37
N GLY A 52 8.05 0.79 3.08
CA GLY A 52 7.00 0.00 3.73
C GLY A 52 6.14 -0.80 2.74
N GLN A 53 5.68 -0.18 1.65
CA GLN A 53 4.91 -0.88 0.63
C GLN A 53 5.74 -1.91 -0.14
N ARG A 54 7.03 -1.66 -0.38
CA ARG A 54 7.96 -2.62 -1.01
C ARG A 54 8.21 -3.85 -0.15
N ALA A 55 8.30 -3.68 1.16
CA ALA A 55 8.39 -4.81 2.08
C ALA A 55 7.14 -5.70 1.98
N LEU A 56 5.96 -5.09 1.91
CA LEU A 56 4.71 -5.82 1.71
C LEU A 56 4.65 -6.53 0.34
N GLU A 57 5.06 -5.86 -0.74
CA GLU A 57 5.19 -6.46 -2.06
C GLU A 57 6.06 -7.73 -2.01
N ALA A 58 7.22 -7.65 -1.34
CA ALA A 58 8.12 -8.78 -1.18
C ALA A 58 7.51 -9.92 -0.33
N GLU A 59 6.76 -9.59 0.73
CA GLU A 59 6.05 -10.58 1.55
C GLU A 59 4.97 -11.33 0.76
N TYR A 60 4.16 -10.63 -0.04
CA TYR A 60 3.16 -11.27 -0.90
C TYR A 60 3.81 -12.08 -2.01
N ALA A 61 4.87 -11.55 -2.64
CA ALA A 61 5.62 -12.28 -3.66
C ALA A 61 6.24 -13.57 -3.12
N ALA A 62 6.70 -13.59 -1.86
CA ALA A 62 7.22 -14.80 -1.22
C ALA A 62 6.14 -15.88 -0.98
N LEU A 63 4.86 -15.52 -1.12
CA LEU A 63 3.72 -16.42 -1.06
C LEU A 63 3.15 -16.74 -2.45
N ASP A 64 3.81 -16.31 -3.53
CA ASP A 64 3.28 -16.35 -4.90
C ASP A 64 1.92 -15.63 -5.05
N GLU A 65 1.67 -14.64 -4.18
CA GLU A 65 0.46 -13.83 -4.14
C GLU A 65 0.77 -12.36 -4.49
N GLY A 66 -0.28 -11.57 -4.70
CA GLY A 66 -0.19 -10.12 -4.85
C GLY A 66 -1.40 -9.47 -4.22
N ASP A 67 -1.21 -8.27 -3.66
CA ASP A 67 -2.29 -7.49 -3.07
C ASP A 67 -2.56 -6.25 -3.91
N GLY A 68 -3.81 -6.10 -4.36
CA GLY A 68 -4.22 -5.01 -5.24
C GLY A 68 -4.07 -3.62 -4.59
N TYR A 69 -4.25 -3.53 -3.27
CA TYR A 69 -4.11 -2.28 -2.53
C TYR A 69 -2.64 -1.91 -2.29
N VAL A 70 -1.76 -2.88 -2.09
CA VAL A 70 -0.31 -2.66 -2.05
C VAL A 70 0.17 -2.13 -3.41
N TYR A 71 -0.27 -2.75 -4.51
CA TYR A 71 0.10 -2.29 -5.85
C TYR A 71 -0.43 -0.90 -6.16
N GLU A 72 -1.67 -0.57 -5.77
CA GLU A 72 -2.20 0.78 -5.94
C GLU A 72 -1.35 1.82 -5.18
N GLU A 73 -1.02 1.57 -3.91
CA GLU A 73 -0.22 2.51 -3.12
C GLU A 73 1.21 2.65 -3.67
N LEU A 74 1.82 1.58 -4.19
CA LEU A 74 3.12 1.67 -4.89
C LEU A 74 3.04 2.56 -6.13
N GLY A 75 1.98 2.41 -6.93
CA GLY A 75 1.72 3.27 -8.09
C GLY A 75 1.56 4.74 -7.69
N GLU A 76 0.78 5.03 -6.65
CA GLU A 76 0.60 6.40 -6.14
C GLU A 76 1.91 7.02 -5.65
N LEU A 77 2.74 6.25 -4.94
CA LEU A 77 4.02 6.74 -4.43
C LEU A 77 4.99 7.07 -5.56
N LEU A 78 5.10 6.19 -6.56
CA LEU A 78 5.97 6.43 -7.73
C LEU A 78 5.47 7.61 -8.57
N LEU A 79 4.15 7.74 -8.74
CA LEU A 79 3.55 8.89 -9.42
C LEU A 79 3.85 10.20 -8.68
N LEU A 80 3.79 10.21 -7.35
CA LEU A 80 4.14 11.38 -6.52
C LEU A 80 5.63 11.72 -6.60
N GLN A 81 6.50 10.73 -6.81
CA GLN A 81 7.94 10.93 -7.06
C GLN A 81 8.23 11.37 -8.50
N GLY A 82 7.21 11.43 -9.37
CA GLY A 82 7.34 11.79 -10.78
C GLY A 82 7.79 10.65 -11.70
N ASP A 83 7.89 9.42 -11.19
CA ASP A 83 8.25 8.23 -11.96
C ASP A 83 7.01 7.52 -12.51
N THR A 84 6.33 8.19 -13.43
CA THR A 84 5.10 7.68 -14.06
C THR A 84 5.34 6.35 -14.79
N GLN A 85 6.51 6.18 -15.41
CA GLN A 85 6.85 4.97 -16.14
C GLN A 85 6.98 3.76 -15.21
N ALA A 86 7.57 3.93 -14.02
CA ALA A 86 7.60 2.88 -13.01
C ALA A 86 6.22 2.68 -12.35
N ALA A 87 5.39 3.72 -12.26
CA ALA A 87 4.06 3.66 -11.64
C ALA A 87 3.03 2.87 -12.47
N ALA A 88 3.03 3.04 -13.80
CA ALA A 88 2.07 2.40 -14.71
C ALA A 88 1.91 0.88 -14.53
N PRO A 89 2.98 0.06 -14.48
CA PRO A 89 2.81 -1.38 -14.25
C PRO A 89 2.18 -1.73 -12.90
N TYR A 90 2.36 -0.89 -11.88
CA TYR A 90 1.71 -1.08 -10.57
C TYR A 90 0.21 -0.84 -10.66
N PHE A 91 -0.23 0.23 -11.31
CA PHE A 91 -1.64 0.48 -11.54
C PHE A 91 -2.31 -0.62 -12.38
N GLY A 92 -1.59 -1.19 -13.36
CA GLY A 92 -2.06 -2.33 -14.14
C GLY A 92 -2.31 -3.57 -13.28
N ARG A 93 -1.37 -3.93 -12.38
CA ARG A 93 -1.54 -5.05 -11.44
C ARG A 93 -2.64 -4.78 -10.42
N ALA A 94 -2.72 -3.55 -9.90
CA ALA A 94 -3.76 -3.12 -8.98
C ALA A 94 -5.14 -3.27 -9.61
N HIS A 95 -5.32 -2.75 -10.83
CA HIS A 95 -6.56 -2.90 -11.60
C HIS A 95 -6.90 -4.37 -11.81
N ALA A 96 -5.95 -5.19 -12.26
CA ALA A 96 -6.19 -6.60 -12.55
C ALA A 96 -6.72 -7.40 -11.35
N ILE A 97 -6.33 -7.03 -10.12
CA ILE A 97 -6.80 -7.67 -8.88
C ILE A 97 -8.09 -7.00 -8.39
N LEU A 98 -8.08 -5.69 -8.20
CA LEU A 98 -9.18 -4.94 -7.60
C LEU A 98 -10.43 -4.92 -8.47
N SER A 99 -10.30 -5.00 -9.80
CA SER A 99 -11.45 -5.08 -10.70
C SER A 99 -12.22 -6.40 -10.56
N GLN A 100 -11.66 -7.42 -9.90
CA GLN A 100 -12.34 -8.69 -9.66
C GLN A 100 -13.26 -8.64 -8.43
N ASP A 101 -13.11 -7.64 -7.56
CA ASP A 101 -13.95 -7.48 -6.37
C ASP A 101 -15.34 -6.94 -6.75
N PRO A 102 -16.43 -7.72 -6.54
CA PRO A 102 -17.79 -7.29 -6.88
C PRO A 102 -18.24 -6.05 -6.11
N TRP A 103 -17.74 -5.84 -4.90
CA TRP A 103 -18.06 -4.65 -4.12
C TRP A 103 -17.44 -3.40 -4.74
N LEU A 104 -16.17 -3.47 -5.15
CA LEU A 104 -15.49 -2.35 -5.83
C LEU A 104 -16.12 -2.04 -7.19
N GLN A 105 -16.53 -3.06 -7.95
CA GLN A 105 -17.25 -2.84 -9.20
C GLN A 105 -18.57 -2.08 -9.00
N ALA A 106 -19.29 -2.39 -7.92
CA ALA A 106 -20.58 -1.77 -7.62
C ALA A 106 -20.45 -0.39 -6.96
N GLN A 107 -19.45 -0.18 -6.10
CA GLN A 107 -19.34 1.01 -5.25
C GLN A 107 -18.27 2.00 -5.71
N GLU A 108 -17.18 1.53 -6.32
CA GLU A 108 -16.03 2.36 -6.72
C GLU A 108 -15.61 2.16 -8.20
N PRO A 109 -16.53 2.18 -9.18
CA PRO A 109 -16.17 1.99 -10.58
C PRO A 109 -15.23 3.09 -11.11
N GLU A 110 -15.33 4.31 -10.57
CA GLU A 110 -14.44 5.42 -10.92
C GLU A 110 -12.99 5.17 -10.48
N ARG A 111 -12.80 4.55 -9.31
CA ARG A 111 -11.47 4.17 -8.82
C ARG A 111 -10.83 3.15 -9.76
N LEU A 112 -11.59 2.12 -10.16
CA LEU A 112 -11.13 1.11 -11.12
C LEU A 112 -10.80 1.75 -12.48
N ALA A 113 -11.66 2.63 -13.00
CA ALA A 113 -11.40 3.34 -14.25
C ALA A 113 -10.13 4.21 -14.20
N ARG A 114 -9.86 4.84 -13.05
CA ARG A 114 -8.63 5.61 -12.83
C ARG A 114 -7.40 4.71 -12.83
N LEU A 115 -7.44 3.56 -12.13
CA LEU A 115 -6.34 2.60 -12.16
C LEU A 115 -6.06 2.12 -13.58
N HIS A 116 -7.09 1.83 -14.37
CA HIS A 116 -6.94 1.45 -15.76
C HIS A 116 -6.29 2.54 -16.62
N THR A 117 -6.73 3.79 -16.45
CA THR A 117 -6.16 4.94 -17.16
C THR A 117 -4.68 5.15 -16.82
N LEU A 118 -4.34 5.09 -15.53
CA LEU A 118 -2.96 5.26 -15.06
C LEU A 118 -2.05 4.09 -15.42
N ALA A 119 -2.62 2.91 -15.72
CA ALA A 119 -1.85 1.79 -16.24
C ALA A 119 -1.39 1.99 -17.69
N GLN A 120 -1.97 2.96 -18.41
CA GLN A 120 -1.73 3.23 -19.83
C GLN A 120 -0.85 4.47 -20.08
N SER A 121 -0.50 5.22 -19.03
CA SER A 121 0.35 6.42 -19.09
C SER A 121 1.83 6.07 -19.16
#